data_AF-A0A7J2KD47-F1
#
_entry.id   AF-A0A7J2KD47-F1
#
_cell.length_a   1.000
_cell.length_b   1.000
_cell.length_c   1.000
_cell.angle_alpha   90.00
_cell.angle_beta   90.00
_cell.angle_gamma   90.00
#
_symmetry.space_group_name_H-M   'P 1'
#
loop_
_entity.id
_entity.type
_entity.pdbx_description
1 polymer ?
#
loop_
_entity_poly.entity_id
_entity_poly.type
_entity_poly.pdbx_seq_one_letter_code
_entity_poly.pdbx_strand_id
1 'polypeptide(L)'
;MNIVVISPTPPYNSGLSYYTLYLYSNFSKHHIIKIITNRDSNIHGYNNIFILKTFIPGLLAPWSCLRKISSLSIDILHINVEYAFLGSWLNFILLPLFITIAKILSRAKIVITLHGVPNFWSLYHYLEWMTKFPTFISFLLSFTYSIFSYISISLSCILSNAIVVHTDLMKQALTLFISKRILYKIHVIEHGSYKPTSSMEKAISDKNTITILIFGYQRPSKGLKTLLKAVEEIGLQIDGLRLMIVGKKIHRFFEKNTVILPSTHVKIEIIDKFLEEEMLDNIISKSDIIVLPYEDMFYEVSGVLYRVALFG
;
A
#
# COMPACT_ATOMS: atom_id res chain seq x y z
N MET A 1 9.79 -1.33 26.05
CA MET A 1 10.71 -1.50 24.91
C MET A 1 10.68 -0.24 24.04
N ASN A 2 11.82 0.09 23.45
CA ASN A 2 12.01 1.11 22.43
C ASN A 2 11.88 0.46 21.04
N ILE A 3 10.75 0.68 20.38
CA ILE A 3 10.50 0.19 19.03
C ILE A 3 10.78 1.34 18.06
N VAL A 4 11.75 1.14 17.17
CA VAL A 4 12.00 2.06 16.05
C VAL A 4 11.39 1.49 14.80
N VAL A 5 10.66 2.34 14.09
CA VAL A 5 9.93 1.98 12.88
C VAL A 5 10.51 2.74 11.71
N ILE A 6 10.67 2.08 10.57
CA ILE A 6 10.96 2.72 9.30
C ILE A 6 9.74 2.57 8.40
N SER A 7 9.06 3.68 8.18
CA SER A 7 7.85 3.73 7.36
C SER A 7 7.51 5.17 6.99
N PRO A 8 6.95 5.44 5.81
CA PRO A 8 6.40 6.75 5.50
C PRO A 8 5.17 7.06 6.37
N THR A 9 4.86 8.34 6.54
CA THR A 9 3.64 8.86 7.16
C THR A 9 3.04 9.95 6.26
N PRO A 10 1.74 10.30 6.43
CA PRO A 10 1.13 11.40 5.69
C PRO A 10 2.00 12.67 5.73
N PRO A 11 2.10 13.43 4.62
CA PRO A 11 1.27 13.38 3.41
C PRO A 11 1.77 12.40 2.34
N TYR A 12 2.65 11.45 2.68
CA TYR A 12 3.03 10.40 1.74
C TYR A 12 1.78 9.59 1.35
N ASN A 13 1.35 9.78 0.10
CA ASN A 13 0.17 9.12 -0.43
C ASN A 13 0.54 7.64 -0.66
N SER A 14 0.25 6.78 0.32
CA SER A 14 0.28 5.31 0.21
C SER A 14 -0.61 4.73 1.30
N GLY A 15 -1.26 3.58 1.06
CA GLY A 15 -1.99 2.87 2.13
C GLY A 15 -1.09 2.52 3.32
N LEU A 16 0.22 2.38 3.07
CA LEU A 16 1.22 2.11 4.09
C LEU A 16 1.34 3.22 5.15
N SER A 17 1.16 4.48 4.75
CA SER A 17 1.36 5.61 5.65
C SER A 17 0.28 5.66 6.73
N TYR A 18 -0.97 5.36 6.36
CA TYR A 18 -2.07 5.22 7.30
C TYR A 18 -1.92 3.95 8.15
N TYR A 19 -1.69 2.78 7.53
CA TYR A 19 -1.43 1.53 8.27
C TYR A 19 -0.42 1.72 9.41
N THR A 20 0.67 2.44 9.13
CA THR A 20 1.70 2.77 10.12
C THR A 20 1.11 3.51 11.33
N LEU A 21 0.33 4.57 11.10
CA LEU A 21 -0.23 5.36 12.20
C LEU A 21 -1.15 4.52 13.10
N TYR A 22 -2.02 3.70 12.54
CA TYR A 22 -2.98 2.90 13.31
C TYR A 22 -2.33 1.72 14.03
N LEU A 23 -1.35 1.06 13.43
CA LEU A 23 -0.62 0.00 14.09
C LEU A 23 0.11 0.55 15.32
N TYR A 24 0.87 1.63 15.12
CA TYR A 24 1.73 2.14 16.18
C TYR A 24 0.98 2.98 17.22
N SER A 25 -0.18 3.53 16.90
CA SER A 25 -1.08 4.10 17.92
C SER A 25 -1.48 3.05 18.95
N ASN A 26 -1.78 1.82 18.53
CA ASN A 26 -2.09 0.73 19.44
C ASN A 26 -0.87 0.24 20.22
N PHE A 27 0.30 0.13 19.57
CA PHE A 27 1.54 -0.27 20.28
C PHE A 27 2.01 0.78 21.28
N SER A 28 1.77 2.07 21.01
CA SER A 28 2.18 3.18 21.88
C SER A 28 1.53 3.14 23.27
N LYS A 29 0.44 2.39 23.44
CA LYS A 29 -0.22 2.16 24.73
C LYS A 29 0.69 1.43 25.73
N HIS A 30 1.64 0.63 25.23
CA HIS A 30 2.51 -0.22 26.05
C HIS A 30 4.01 0.00 25.81
N HIS A 31 4.39 0.68 24.72
CA HIS A 31 5.78 0.80 24.27
C HIS A 31 6.11 2.21 23.80
N ILE A 32 7.41 2.55 23.82
CA ILE A 32 7.92 3.79 23.23
C ILE A 32 8.15 3.55 21.75
N ILE A 33 7.49 4.33 20.90
CA ILE A 33 7.58 4.21 19.44
C ILE A 33 8.30 5.41 18.87
N LYS A 34 9.32 5.17 18.04
CA LYS A 34 10.03 6.20 17.27
C LYS A 34 9.89 5.89 15.78
N ILE A 35 9.21 6.74 15.03
CA ILE A 35 8.95 6.52 13.61
C ILE A 35 9.93 7.36 12.78
N ILE A 36 10.89 6.69 12.13
CA ILE A 36 11.75 7.28 11.09
C ILE A 36 10.93 7.40 9.82
N THR A 37 10.61 8.64 9.43
CA THR A 37 9.66 8.94 8.35
C THR A 37 10.19 9.97 7.35
N ASN A 38 9.42 10.20 6.28
CA ASN A 38 9.63 11.25 5.29
C ASN A 38 9.66 12.67 5.91
N ARG A 39 10.50 13.55 5.37
CA ARG A 39 10.75 14.91 5.91
C ARG A 39 9.54 15.83 5.85
N ASP A 40 8.70 15.66 4.85
CA ASP A 40 7.47 16.40 4.61
C ASP A 40 6.29 15.90 5.46
N SER A 41 6.51 14.92 6.36
CA SER A 41 5.48 14.41 7.25
C SER A 41 4.77 15.55 8.00
N ASN A 42 3.44 15.55 7.97
CA ASN A 42 2.59 16.50 8.69
C ASN A 42 2.09 15.93 10.04
N ILE A 43 2.53 14.71 10.39
CA ILE A 43 2.13 14.06 11.62
C ILE A 43 2.96 14.60 12.79
N HIS A 44 2.26 14.94 13.86
CA HIS A 44 2.85 15.30 15.14
C HIS A 44 2.91 14.08 16.06
N GLY A 45 3.97 14.00 16.86
CA GLY A 45 4.07 12.98 17.91
C GLY A 45 2.99 13.19 18.96
N TYR A 46 2.44 12.10 19.47
CA TYR A 46 1.46 12.12 20.56
C TYR A 46 1.67 10.89 21.44
N ASN A 47 1.38 11.02 22.74
CA ASN A 47 1.63 9.99 23.74
C ASN A 47 3.10 9.49 23.68
N ASN A 48 3.28 8.18 23.51
CA ASN A 48 4.58 7.52 23.41
C ASN A 48 5.10 7.42 21.96
N ILE A 49 4.55 8.20 21.03
CA ILE A 49 4.96 8.22 19.62
C ILE A 49 5.82 9.45 19.34
N PHE A 50 7.04 9.21 18.89
CA PHE A 50 8.00 10.23 18.47
C PHE A 50 8.19 10.16 16.95
N ILE A 51 7.87 11.25 16.26
CA ILE A 51 8.03 11.36 14.81
C ILE A 51 9.42 11.91 14.47
N LEU A 52 10.22 11.11 13.77
CA LEU A 52 11.58 11.43 13.35
C LEU A 52 11.62 11.70 11.84
N LYS A 53 11.31 12.94 11.46
CA LYS A 53 11.36 13.43 10.06
C LYS A 53 12.80 13.35 9.52
N THR A 54 13.10 12.34 8.70
CA THR A 54 14.47 11.91 8.41
C THR A 54 14.82 11.94 6.92
N PHE A 55 14.04 11.25 6.08
CA PHE A 55 14.43 10.99 4.68
C PHE A 55 13.52 11.71 3.68
N ILE A 56 14.01 11.91 2.47
CA ILE A 56 13.17 12.24 1.30
C ILE A 56 13.10 10.94 0.49
N PRO A 57 11.89 10.44 0.12
CA PRO A 57 11.78 9.21 -0.66
C PRO A 57 12.65 9.24 -1.91
N GLY A 58 13.46 8.21 -2.12
CA GLY A 58 14.42 8.10 -3.22
C GLY A 58 15.65 7.26 -2.87
N LEU A 59 16.67 7.29 -3.74
CA LEU A 59 17.86 6.44 -3.61
C LEU A 59 18.71 6.73 -2.37
N LEU A 60 18.68 7.96 -1.84
CA LEU A 60 19.48 8.37 -0.68
C LEU A 60 18.73 8.22 0.66
N ALA A 61 17.47 7.81 0.62
CA ALA A 61 16.66 7.61 1.82
C ALA A 61 17.24 6.55 2.78
N PRO A 62 17.74 5.39 2.31
CA PRO A 62 18.36 4.38 3.18
C PRO A 62 19.53 4.95 3.99
N TRP A 63 20.42 5.73 3.37
CA TRP A 63 21.55 6.35 4.05
C TRP A 63 21.12 7.30 5.18
N SER A 64 20.09 8.10 4.92
CA SER A 64 19.54 9.01 5.93
C SER A 64 18.92 8.23 7.10
N CYS A 65 18.26 7.11 6.83
CA CYS A 65 17.74 6.23 7.87
C CYS A 65 18.86 5.59 8.69
N LEU A 66 19.90 5.06 8.06
CA LEU A 66 21.05 4.43 8.74
C LEU A 66 21.77 5.40 9.69
N ARG A 67 22.01 6.65 9.25
CA ARG A 67 22.57 7.71 10.11
C ARG A 67 21.67 8.02 11.31
N LYS A 68 20.36 7.95 11.14
CA LYS A 68 19.43 8.16 12.26
C LYS A 68 19.45 6.97 13.21
N ILE A 69 19.44 5.75 12.68
CA ILE A 69 19.50 4.50 13.46
C ILE A 69 20.72 4.47 14.38
N SER A 70 21.90 4.90 13.92
CA SER A 70 23.13 4.92 14.73
C SER A 70 23.08 5.86 15.94
N SER A 71 22.08 6.75 16.01
CA SER A 71 21.91 7.71 17.12
C SER A 71 20.81 7.31 18.11
N LEU A 72 20.20 6.13 17.95
CA LEU A 72 19.04 5.72 18.73
C LEU A 72 19.33 4.45 19.54
N SER A 73 18.74 4.37 20.74
CA SER A 73 18.59 3.12 21.47
C SER A 73 17.41 2.32 20.91
N ILE A 74 17.65 1.12 20.40
CA ILE A 74 16.65 0.33 19.69
C ILE A 74 16.62 -1.10 20.24
N ASP A 75 15.48 -1.52 20.76
CA ASP A 75 15.25 -2.92 21.15
C ASP A 75 14.76 -3.72 19.94
N ILE A 76 13.79 -3.15 19.21
CA ILE A 76 13.20 -3.71 17.99
C ILE A 76 13.25 -2.67 16.88
N LEU A 77 13.80 -3.05 15.74
CA LEU A 77 13.74 -2.29 14.50
C LEU A 77 12.70 -2.94 13.58
N HIS A 78 11.56 -2.28 13.40
CA HIS A 78 10.50 -2.74 12.51
C HIS A 78 10.56 -1.98 11.18
N ILE A 79 10.81 -2.71 10.09
CA ILE A 79 10.92 -2.17 8.74
C ILE A 79 9.66 -2.54 7.96
N ASN A 80 8.88 -1.54 7.55
CA ASN A 80 7.78 -1.74 6.60
C ASN A 80 8.31 -1.67 5.18
N VAL A 81 8.07 -2.71 4.40
CA VAL A 81 8.62 -2.86 3.05
C VAL A 81 7.48 -2.93 2.03
N GLU A 82 7.48 -1.94 1.12
CA GLU A 82 6.70 -1.90 -0.11
C GLU A 82 7.64 -2.08 -1.33
N TYR A 83 7.10 -2.32 -2.54
CA TYR A 83 7.92 -2.50 -3.75
C TYR A 83 8.88 -1.35 -4.04
N ALA A 84 8.46 -0.13 -3.71
CA ALA A 84 9.29 1.07 -3.78
C ALA A 84 9.83 1.43 -2.39
N PHE A 85 10.52 0.49 -1.72
CA PHE A 85 11.05 0.69 -0.36
C PHE A 85 11.81 2.03 -0.24
N LEU A 86 11.40 2.87 0.71
CA LEU A 86 11.96 4.22 0.88
C LEU A 86 11.99 5.06 -0.40
N GLY A 87 11.01 4.87 -1.30
CA GLY A 87 10.84 5.63 -2.53
C GLY A 87 11.57 5.09 -3.76
N SER A 88 12.22 3.91 -3.71
CA SER A 88 12.87 3.33 -4.89
C SER A 88 12.84 1.80 -4.92
N TRP A 89 12.59 1.24 -6.09
CA TRP A 89 12.69 -0.20 -6.33
C TRP A 89 14.12 -0.72 -6.19
N LEU A 90 15.13 0.13 -6.45
CA LEU A 90 16.54 -0.22 -6.21
C LEU A 90 16.82 -0.40 -4.72
N ASN A 91 16.21 0.41 -3.85
CA ASN A 91 16.35 0.23 -2.40
C ASN A 91 15.71 -1.09 -1.95
N PHE A 92 14.65 -1.55 -2.60
CA PHE A 92 14.05 -2.85 -2.34
C PHE A 92 15.01 -4.00 -2.71
N ILE A 93 15.71 -3.91 -3.84
CA ILE A 93 16.74 -4.89 -4.20
C ILE A 93 17.92 -4.85 -3.21
N LEU A 94 18.30 -3.66 -2.75
CA LEU A 94 19.40 -3.46 -1.79
C LEU A 94 18.97 -3.61 -0.32
N LEU A 95 17.74 -4.07 -0.05
CA LEU A 95 17.21 -4.24 1.30
C LEU A 95 18.10 -5.14 2.20
N PRO A 96 18.69 -6.26 1.75
CA PRO A 96 19.58 -7.07 2.57
C PRO A 96 20.82 -6.31 3.05
N LEU A 97 21.40 -5.48 2.18
CA LEU A 97 22.53 -4.63 2.53
C LEU A 97 22.11 -3.61 3.59
N PHE A 98 20.97 -2.97 3.39
CA PHE A 98 20.40 -2.05 4.37
C PHE A 98 20.18 -2.72 5.74
N ILE A 99 19.56 -3.90 5.77
CA ILE A 99 19.31 -4.67 7.01
C ILE A 99 20.62 -5.03 7.69
N THR A 100 21.62 -5.47 6.93
CA THR A 100 22.94 -5.86 7.46
C THR A 100 23.58 -4.68 8.18
N ILE A 101 23.64 -3.51 7.55
CA ILE A 101 24.21 -2.31 8.15
C ILE A 101 23.36 -1.85 9.35
N ALA A 102 22.03 -1.81 9.21
CA ALA A 102 21.13 -1.44 10.30
C ALA A 102 21.30 -2.35 11.54
N LYS A 103 21.51 -3.65 11.33
CA LYS A 103 21.76 -4.62 12.39
C LYS A 103 23.08 -4.36 13.12
N ILE A 104 24.13 -4.02 12.39
CA ILE A 104 25.45 -3.67 12.97
C ILE A 104 25.33 -2.38 13.79
N LEU A 105 24.66 -1.36 13.26
CA LEU A 105 24.52 -0.05 13.89
C LEU A 105 23.62 -0.07 15.13
N SER A 106 22.51 -0.81 15.09
CA SER A 106 21.51 -0.82 16.17
C SER A 106 21.66 -1.97 17.17
N ARG A 107 22.24 -3.11 16.73
CA ARG A 107 22.21 -4.40 17.45
C ARG A 107 20.79 -4.88 17.83
N ALA A 108 19.76 -4.30 17.22
CA ALA A 108 18.36 -4.58 17.53
C ALA A 108 17.89 -5.92 16.95
N LYS A 109 16.77 -6.42 17.48
CA LYS A 109 15.98 -7.46 16.80
C LYS A 109 15.28 -6.82 15.61
N ILE A 110 15.39 -7.43 14.43
CA ILE A 110 14.82 -6.89 13.19
C ILE A 110 13.54 -7.64 12.84
N VAL A 111 12.45 -6.88 12.72
CA VAL A 111 11.15 -7.37 12.23
C VAL A 111 10.86 -6.69 10.90
N ILE A 112 10.42 -7.45 9.90
CA ILE A 112 10.08 -6.93 8.58
C ILE A 112 8.61 -7.20 8.33
N THR A 113 7.84 -6.20 7.91
CA THR A 113 6.53 -6.45 7.30
C THR A 113 6.65 -6.28 5.79
N LEU A 114 6.38 -7.35 5.05
CA LEU A 114 6.27 -7.32 3.60
C LEU A 114 4.82 -7.01 3.24
N HIS A 115 4.58 -5.86 2.61
CA HIS A 115 3.24 -5.44 2.18
C HIS A 115 2.83 -6.05 0.83
N GLY A 116 3.79 -6.61 0.11
CA GLY A 116 3.58 -7.34 -1.14
C GLY A 116 4.68 -8.35 -1.41
N VAL A 117 4.33 -9.42 -2.12
CA VAL A 117 5.28 -10.43 -2.61
C VAL A 117 5.32 -10.34 -4.14
N PRO A 118 6.48 -10.00 -4.73
CA PRO A 118 6.60 -9.86 -6.17
C PRO A 118 6.32 -11.20 -6.84
N ASN A 119 5.74 -11.14 -8.02
CA ASN A 119 5.51 -12.29 -8.87
C ASN A 119 5.82 -11.90 -10.31
N PHE A 120 6.53 -12.79 -11.00
CA PHE A 120 6.95 -12.60 -12.38
C PHE A 120 5.78 -12.29 -13.32
N TRP A 121 4.70 -13.07 -13.26
CA TRP A 121 3.54 -12.87 -14.13
C TRP A 121 2.84 -11.56 -13.82
N SER A 122 2.63 -11.22 -12.55
CA SER A 122 2.00 -9.95 -12.17
C SER A 122 2.79 -8.74 -12.69
N LEU A 123 4.13 -8.81 -12.60
CA LEU A 123 5.00 -7.77 -13.13
C LEU A 123 5.01 -7.75 -14.66
N TYR A 124 5.06 -8.92 -15.30
CA TYR A 124 5.02 -9.05 -16.75
C TYR A 124 3.73 -8.47 -17.33
N HIS A 125 2.58 -8.87 -16.80
CA HIS A 125 1.29 -8.35 -17.22
C HIS A 125 1.15 -6.87 -16.93
N TYR A 126 1.67 -6.39 -15.78
CA TYR A 126 1.73 -4.96 -15.51
C TYR A 126 2.57 -4.23 -16.56
N LEU A 127 3.79 -4.67 -16.86
CA LEU A 127 4.64 -4.02 -17.86
C LEU A 127 4.04 -4.10 -19.26
N GLU A 128 3.60 -5.27 -19.70
CA GLU A 128 3.00 -5.48 -21.03
C GLU A 128 1.72 -4.68 -21.23
N TRP A 129 0.81 -4.73 -20.26
CA TRP A 129 -0.51 -4.11 -20.44
C TRP A 129 -0.49 -2.62 -20.17
N MET A 130 0.25 -2.20 -19.16
CA MET A 130 0.21 -0.82 -18.67
C MET A 130 1.22 0.06 -19.38
N THR A 131 2.35 -0.48 -19.83
CA THR A 131 3.40 0.33 -20.45
C THR A 131 3.34 0.33 -21.97
N LYS A 132 4.14 1.20 -22.59
CA LYS A 132 4.36 1.22 -24.05
C LYS A 132 5.46 0.24 -24.51
N PHE A 133 5.96 -0.61 -23.62
CA PHE A 133 7.09 -1.49 -23.95
C PHE A 133 6.65 -2.68 -24.82
N PRO A 134 7.47 -3.09 -25.79
CA PRO A 134 7.31 -4.36 -26.50
C PRO A 134 7.32 -5.56 -25.54
N THR A 135 6.54 -6.60 -25.87
CA THR A 135 6.41 -7.87 -25.12
C THR A 135 7.75 -8.44 -24.66
N PHE A 136 8.76 -8.52 -25.54
CA PHE A 136 10.08 -9.05 -25.20
C PHE A 136 10.83 -8.20 -24.15
N ILE A 137 10.70 -6.87 -24.22
CA ILE A 137 11.33 -5.97 -23.24
C ILE A 137 10.61 -6.09 -21.89
N SER A 138 9.28 -6.14 -21.89
CA SER A 138 8.48 -6.38 -20.69
C SER A 138 8.85 -7.71 -20.03
N PHE A 139 9.07 -8.77 -20.81
CA PHE A 139 9.56 -10.06 -20.32
C PHE A 139 10.92 -9.93 -19.64
N LEU A 140 11.92 -9.36 -20.32
CA LEU A 140 13.29 -9.28 -19.79
C LEU A 140 13.36 -8.44 -18.51
N LEU A 141 12.68 -7.29 -18.48
CA LEU A 141 12.61 -6.43 -17.29
C LEU A 141 11.89 -7.15 -16.13
N SER A 142 10.81 -7.86 -16.41
CA SER A 142 10.07 -8.60 -15.38
C SER A 142 10.89 -9.75 -14.81
N PHE A 143 11.58 -10.49 -15.69
CA PHE A 143 12.42 -11.62 -15.31
C PHE A 143 13.58 -11.18 -14.43
N THR A 144 14.33 -10.18 -14.89
CA THR A 144 15.46 -9.62 -14.14
C THR A 144 15.03 -9.07 -12.79
N TYR A 145 14.00 -8.22 -12.76
CA TYR A 145 13.49 -7.67 -11.50
C TYR A 145 13.00 -8.76 -10.54
N SER A 146 12.31 -9.79 -11.04
CA SER A 146 11.83 -10.89 -10.21
C SER A 146 12.97 -11.67 -9.57
N ILE A 147 14.02 -11.98 -10.32
CA ILE A 147 15.21 -12.66 -9.79
C ILE A 147 15.84 -11.84 -8.66
N PHE A 148 16.12 -10.56 -8.91
CA PHE A 148 16.74 -9.70 -7.90
C PHE A 148 15.84 -9.52 -6.68
N SER A 149 14.53 -9.44 -6.88
CA SER A 149 13.55 -9.35 -5.81
C SER A 149 13.50 -10.61 -4.95
N TYR A 150 13.49 -11.80 -5.57
CA TYR A 150 13.50 -13.07 -4.85
C TYR A 150 14.78 -13.26 -4.04
N ILE A 151 15.93 -12.93 -4.63
CA ILE A 151 17.22 -12.94 -3.92
C ILE A 151 17.19 -11.96 -2.74
N SER A 152 16.72 -10.73 -2.98
CA SER A 152 16.61 -9.69 -1.95
C SER A 152 15.73 -10.14 -0.78
N ILE A 153 14.54 -10.65 -1.06
CA ILE A 153 13.62 -11.13 -0.02
C ILE A 153 14.25 -12.32 0.71
N SER A 154 14.78 -13.32 0.01
CA SER A 154 15.39 -14.51 0.63
C SER A 154 16.52 -14.14 1.61
N LEU A 155 17.41 -13.23 1.21
CA LEU A 155 18.47 -12.73 2.08
C LEU A 155 17.91 -11.93 3.26
N SER A 156 16.90 -11.08 3.02
CA SER A 156 16.22 -10.33 4.08
C SER A 156 15.55 -11.27 5.10
N CYS A 157 15.02 -12.41 4.67
CA CYS A 157 14.45 -13.43 5.54
C CYS A 157 15.51 -14.11 6.43
N ILE A 158 16.70 -14.34 5.89
CA ILE A 158 17.83 -14.89 6.66
C ILE A 158 18.26 -13.91 7.74
N LEU A 159 18.39 -12.63 7.37
CA LEU A 159 18.96 -11.58 8.22
C LEU A 159 18.02 -11.10 9.34
N SER A 160 16.71 -11.16 9.11
CA SER A 160 15.66 -10.75 10.07
C SER A 160 15.39 -11.80 11.16
N ASN A 161 14.81 -11.34 12.26
CA ASN A 161 14.36 -12.18 13.37
C ASN A 161 12.94 -12.70 13.15
N ALA A 162 12.07 -11.88 12.55
CA ALA A 162 10.71 -12.26 12.18
C ALA A 162 10.27 -11.49 10.92
N ILE A 163 9.37 -12.11 10.17
CA ILE A 163 8.74 -11.53 8.99
C ILE A 163 7.24 -11.63 9.15
N VAL A 164 6.56 -10.54 8.87
CA VAL A 164 5.11 -10.45 8.85
C VAL A 164 4.64 -10.30 7.41
N VAL A 165 3.68 -11.11 7.03
CA VAL A 165 2.87 -10.97 5.81
C VAL A 165 1.40 -10.88 6.20
N HIS A 166 0.55 -10.40 5.30
CA HIS A 166 -0.85 -10.13 5.65
C HIS A 166 -1.85 -11.21 5.24
N THR A 167 -1.43 -12.21 4.45
CA THR A 167 -2.30 -13.33 4.04
C THR A 167 -1.53 -14.64 3.92
N ASP A 168 -2.26 -15.76 3.99
CA ASP A 168 -1.70 -17.08 3.69
C ASP A 168 -1.25 -17.19 2.23
N LEU A 169 -1.91 -16.51 1.29
CA LEU A 169 -1.48 -16.47 -0.12
C LEU A 169 -0.08 -15.85 -0.26
N MET A 170 0.21 -14.75 0.45
CA MET A 170 1.55 -14.17 0.48
C MET A 170 2.56 -15.14 1.08
N LYS A 171 2.21 -15.81 2.19
CA LYS A 171 3.09 -16.81 2.81
C LYS A 171 3.37 -17.98 1.86
N GLN A 172 2.36 -18.47 1.14
CA GLN A 172 2.49 -19.53 0.14
C GLN A 172 3.38 -19.07 -1.03
N ALA A 173 3.20 -17.85 -1.54
CA ALA A 173 4.05 -17.29 -2.60
C ALA A 173 5.53 -17.25 -2.20
N LEU A 174 5.83 -16.90 -0.94
CA LEU A 174 7.20 -16.92 -0.40
C LEU A 174 7.83 -18.33 -0.41
N THR A 175 7.04 -19.40 -0.24
CA THR A 175 7.56 -20.78 -0.25
C THR A 175 8.14 -21.21 -1.60
N LEU A 176 7.78 -20.52 -2.69
CA LEU A 176 8.27 -20.83 -4.04
C LEU A 176 9.77 -20.57 -4.21
N PHE A 177 10.35 -19.67 -3.41
CA PHE A 177 11.75 -19.25 -3.54
C PHE A 177 12.51 -19.12 -2.21
N ILE A 178 11.86 -19.37 -1.07
CA ILE A 178 12.50 -19.40 0.26
C ILE A 178 12.60 -20.83 0.78
N SER A 179 13.74 -21.15 1.40
CA SER A 179 13.97 -22.48 1.98
C SER A 179 13.04 -22.77 3.18
N LYS A 180 12.63 -24.04 3.33
CA LYS A 180 11.80 -24.51 4.45
C LYS A 180 12.36 -24.16 5.83
N ARG A 181 13.69 -24.09 5.96
CA ARG A 181 14.39 -23.73 7.22
C ARG A 181 14.09 -22.32 7.70
N ILE A 182 13.65 -21.41 6.83
CA ILE A 182 13.41 -20.00 7.18
C ILE A 182 11.91 -19.73 7.39
N LEU A 183 11.03 -20.62 6.92
CA LEU A 183 9.57 -20.43 6.96
C LEU A 183 9.01 -20.25 8.38
N TYR A 184 9.67 -20.79 9.42
CA TYR A 184 9.23 -20.61 10.81
C TYR A 184 9.29 -19.15 11.27
N LYS A 185 10.08 -18.30 10.60
CA LYS A 185 10.16 -16.86 10.88
C LYS A 185 9.02 -16.06 10.23
N ILE A 186 8.23 -16.68 9.35
CA ILE A 186 7.18 -16.00 8.58
C ILE A 186 5.84 -16.19 9.28
N HIS A 187 5.31 -15.09 9.79
CA HIS A 187 4.06 -14.99 10.51
C HIS A 187 3.03 -14.29 9.63
N VAL A 188 1.81 -14.84 9.60
CA VAL A 188 0.68 -14.17 8.98
C VAL A 188 0.01 -13.33 10.06
N ILE A 189 -0.05 -12.02 9.87
CA ILE A 189 -0.83 -11.10 10.70
C ILE A 189 -1.70 -10.31 9.74
N GLU A 190 -3.00 -10.57 9.78
CA GLU A 190 -3.98 -9.94 8.89
C GLU A 190 -3.95 -8.42 9.02
N HIS A 191 -4.34 -7.74 7.93
CA HIS A 191 -4.39 -6.29 7.93
C HIS A 191 -5.52 -5.79 8.85
N GLY A 192 -5.28 -4.73 9.61
CA GLY A 192 -6.31 -4.13 10.46
C GLY A 192 -7.37 -3.36 9.64
N SER A 193 -8.61 -3.29 10.13
CA SER A 193 -9.63 -2.39 9.57
C SER A 193 -9.76 -1.12 10.40
N TYR A 194 -10.43 -0.11 9.85
CA TYR A 194 -10.53 1.24 10.37
C TYR A 194 -11.95 1.49 10.85
N LYS A 195 -12.09 1.93 12.11
CA LYS A 195 -13.39 2.44 12.56
C LYS A 195 -13.62 3.81 11.89
N PRO A 196 -14.80 4.03 11.27
CA PRO A 196 -15.14 5.33 10.70
C PRO A 196 -14.99 6.45 11.73
N THR A 197 -14.52 7.61 11.29
CA THR A 197 -14.23 8.75 12.17
C THR A 197 -15.50 9.46 12.63
N SER A 198 -16.56 9.43 11.81
CA SER A 198 -17.86 10.04 12.09
C SER A 198 -18.85 9.05 12.73
N SER A 199 -19.74 9.57 13.58
CA SER A 199 -20.99 8.87 13.90
C SER A 199 -21.69 8.55 12.60
N MET A 200 -21.95 7.27 12.34
CA MET A 200 -22.74 6.74 11.22
C MET A 200 -24.19 7.24 11.32
N GLU A 201 -24.43 8.53 11.35
CA GLU A 201 -25.69 9.04 10.83
C GLU A 201 -25.68 8.65 9.37
N LYS A 202 -26.38 7.56 9.03
CA LYS A 202 -26.72 7.22 7.66
C LYS A 202 -27.38 8.46 7.08
N ALA A 203 -26.57 9.31 6.44
CA ALA A 203 -27.06 10.45 5.72
C ALA A 203 -28.06 9.87 4.73
N ILE A 204 -29.31 10.33 4.83
CA ILE A 204 -30.45 9.85 4.06
C ILE A 204 -29.99 9.79 2.59
N SER A 205 -29.78 8.57 2.06
CA SER A 205 -29.53 8.45 0.63
C SER A 205 -30.80 8.91 -0.07
N ASP A 206 -30.63 9.68 -1.13
CA ASP A 206 -31.76 10.06 -1.96
C ASP A 206 -32.36 8.76 -2.52
N LYS A 207 -33.60 8.44 -2.12
CA LYS A 207 -34.25 7.16 -2.41
C LYS A 207 -34.32 6.85 -3.91
N ASN A 208 -34.18 7.88 -4.75
CA ASN A 208 -34.26 7.78 -6.20
C ASN A 208 -32.88 7.68 -6.88
N THR A 209 -31.78 7.63 -6.13
CA THR A 209 -30.43 7.49 -6.70
C THR A 209 -29.69 6.30 -6.11
N ILE A 210 -29.03 5.53 -6.97
CA ILE A 210 -28.11 4.46 -6.57
C ILE A 210 -26.69 4.94 -6.85
N THR A 211 -25.90 5.11 -5.79
CA THR A 211 -24.53 5.61 -5.87
C THR A 211 -23.55 4.44 -5.79
N ILE A 212 -22.86 4.19 -6.90
CA ILE A 212 -21.73 3.28 -7.00
C ILE A 212 -20.43 4.06 -6.76
N LEU A 213 -19.60 3.59 -5.83
CA LEU A 213 -18.31 4.19 -5.50
C LEU A 213 -17.16 3.25 -5.88
N ILE A 214 -16.17 3.81 -6.56
CA ILE A 214 -14.81 3.27 -6.62
C ILE A 214 -13.85 4.32 -6.07
N PHE A 215 -12.93 3.92 -5.19
CA PHE A 215 -11.93 4.84 -4.68
C PHE A 215 -10.54 4.25 -4.49
N GLY A 216 -9.55 5.14 -4.36
CA GLY A 216 -8.12 4.84 -4.34
C GLY A 216 -7.41 5.44 -5.55
N TYR A 217 -6.13 5.12 -5.76
CA TYR A 217 -5.42 5.63 -6.93
C TYR A 217 -6.13 5.24 -8.22
N GLN A 218 -6.36 6.24 -9.08
CA GLN A 218 -6.88 6.00 -10.41
C GLN A 218 -5.74 5.44 -11.27
N ARG A 219 -5.67 4.11 -11.38
CA ARG A 219 -4.71 3.37 -12.21
C ARG A 219 -5.47 2.32 -13.03
N PRO A 220 -5.05 1.99 -14.27
CA PRO A 220 -5.80 1.05 -15.09
C PRO A 220 -6.05 -0.33 -14.44
N SER A 221 -5.11 -0.85 -13.64
CA SER A 221 -5.27 -2.14 -12.93
C SER A 221 -6.36 -2.17 -11.86
N LYS A 222 -6.98 -1.03 -11.53
CA LYS A 222 -8.18 -0.97 -10.67
C LYS A 222 -9.46 -1.37 -11.43
N GLY A 223 -9.35 -1.78 -12.70
CA GLY A 223 -10.45 -2.25 -13.54
C GLY A 223 -11.47 -1.18 -13.87
N LEU A 224 -11.05 0.09 -13.92
CA LEU A 224 -11.96 1.20 -14.20
C LEU A 224 -12.65 1.04 -15.57
N LYS A 225 -11.94 0.49 -16.56
CA LYS A 225 -12.50 0.20 -17.88
C LYS A 225 -13.65 -0.81 -17.80
N THR A 226 -13.46 -1.87 -17.03
CA THR A 226 -14.46 -2.92 -16.82
C THR A 226 -15.66 -2.39 -16.05
N LEU A 227 -15.42 -1.57 -15.01
CA LEU A 227 -16.48 -0.90 -14.26
C LEU A 227 -17.32 0.04 -15.12
N LEU A 228 -16.67 0.90 -15.92
CA LEU A 228 -17.38 1.87 -16.78
C LEU A 228 -18.32 1.16 -17.75
N LYS A 229 -17.86 0.07 -18.39
CA LYS A 229 -18.71 -0.74 -19.28
C LYS A 229 -19.90 -1.33 -18.55
N ALA A 230 -19.66 -1.98 -17.40
CA ALA A 230 -20.74 -2.60 -16.63
C ALA A 230 -21.79 -1.57 -16.17
N VAL A 231 -21.33 -0.40 -15.73
CA VAL A 231 -22.20 0.69 -15.29
C VAL A 231 -23.01 1.27 -16.45
N GLU A 232 -22.41 1.41 -17.64
CA GLU A 232 -23.10 1.88 -18.84
C GLU A 232 -24.18 0.89 -19.30
N GLU A 233 -23.90 -0.41 -19.29
CA GLU A 233 -24.87 -1.46 -19.62
C GLU A 233 -26.04 -1.49 -18.64
N ILE A 234 -25.78 -1.37 -17.33
CA ILE A 234 -26.81 -1.38 -16.29
C ILE A 234 -27.62 -0.06 -16.29
N GLY A 235 -27.00 1.07 -16.63
CA GLY A 235 -27.65 2.37 -16.73
C GLY A 235 -28.75 2.44 -17.79
N LEU A 236 -28.80 1.47 -18.72
CA LEU A 236 -29.91 1.32 -19.67
C LEU A 236 -31.20 0.79 -19.02
N GLN A 237 -31.08 0.18 -17.84
CA GLN A 237 -32.17 -0.52 -17.15
C GLN A 237 -32.56 0.17 -15.83
N ILE A 238 -31.67 0.98 -15.27
CA ILE A 238 -31.82 1.59 -13.95
C ILE A 238 -31.70 3.11 -14.07
N ASP A 239 -32.80 3.80 -13.83
CA ASP A 239 -32.81 5.25 -13.70
C ASP A 239 -32.14 5.69 -12.38
N GLY A 240 -31.52 6.88 -12.39
CA GLY A 240 -30.91 7.47 -11.20
C GLY A 240 -29.56 6.85 -10.79
N LEU A 241 -28.93 6.08 -11.68
CA LEU A 241 -27.61 5.51 -11.43
C LEU A 241 -26.52 6.60 -11.45
N ARG A 242 -25.69 6.63 -10.41
CA ARG A 242 -24.52 7.53 -10.29
C ARG A 242 -23.26 6.72 -10.03
N LEU A 243 -22.19 7.02 -10.76
CA LEU A 243 -20.86 6.49 -10.52
C LEU A 243 -19.94 7.58 -9.98
N MET A 244 -19.37 7.35 -8.80
CA MET A 244 -18.35 8.21 -8.19
C MET A 244 -16.98 7.53 -8.27
N ILE A 245 -16.01 8.23 -8.88
CA ILE A 245 -14.61 7.79 -9.00
C ILE A 245 -13.77 8.73 -8.16
N VAL A 246 -13.23 8.25 -7.04
CA VAL A 246 -12.58 9.10 -6.04
C VAL A 246 -11.13 8.70 -5.81
N GLY A 247 -10.21 9.63 -6.01
CA GLY A 247 -8.80 9.45 -5.67
C GLY A 247 -7.88 10.04 -6.71
N LYS A 248 -6.59 10.15 -6.38
CA LYS A 248 -5.61 10.80 -7.25
C LYS A 248 -5.21 9.91 -8.43
N LYS A 249 -5.18 10.47 -9.63
CA LYS A 249 -4.57 9.85 -10.80
C LYS A 249 -3.05 9.88 -10.68
N ILE A 250 -2.43 8.70 -10.85
CA ILE A 250 -0.97 8.61 -10.90
C ILE A 250 -0.57 8.72 -12.37
N HIS A 251 0.04 9.83 -12.75
CA HIS A 251 0.64 9.97 -14.07
C HIS A 251 2.07 9.41 -14.05
N ARG A 252 2.27 8.23 -14.64
CA ARG A 252 3.60 7.74 -14.97
C ARG A 252 3.79 7.86 -16.48
N PHE A 253 4.88 8.48 -16.91
CA PHE A 253 5.16 8.75 -18.34
C PHE A 253 5.07 7.49 -19.22
N PHE A 254 5.44 6.33 -18.66
CA PHE A 254 5.42 5.06 -19.35
C PHE A 254 4.04 4.39 -19.38
N GLU A 255 3.11 4.78 -18.50
CA GLU A 255 1.79 4.17 -18.41
C GLU A 255 0.82 4.73 -19.46
N LYS A 256 -0.06 3.86 -19.97
CA LYS A 256 -1.15 4.26 -20.89
C LYS A 256 -2.17 5.12 -20.15
N ASN A 257 -2.57 6.24 -20.76
CA ASN A 257 -3.63 7.07 -20.23
C ASN A 257 -4.98 6.35 -20.34
N THR A 258 -5.70 6.25 -19.23
CA THR A 258 -7.13 5.90 -19.22
C THR A 258 -7.93 7.14 -19.57
N VAL A 259 -8.69 7.08 -20.66
CA VAL A 259 -9.67 8.09 -21.05
C VAL A 259 -11.02 7.62 -20.54
N ILE A 260 -11.67 8.45 -19.73
CA ILE A 260 -13.04 8.22 -19.27
C ILE A 260 -13.92 8.99 -20.25
N LEU A 261 -14.75 8.28 -20.99
CA LEU A 261 -15.71 8.89 -21.91
C LEU A 261 -16.96 9.29 -21.12
N PRO A 262 -17.61 10.43 -21.46
CA PRO A 262 -18.89 10.78 -20.88
C PRO A 262 -19.93 9.71 -21.25
N SER A 263 -20.75 9.31 -20.28
CA SER A 263 -21.89 8.40 -20.48
C SER A 263 -23.16 9.22 -20.72
N THR A 264 -24.05 8.71 -21.57
CA THR A 264 -25.39 9.28 -21.81
C THR A 264 -26.43 8.82 -20.79
N HIS A 265 -26.19 7.70 -20.10
CA HIS A 265 -27.17 7.04 -19.23
C HIS A 265 -26.82 7.11 -17.75
N VAL A 266 -25.56 7.38 -17.43
CA VAL A 266 -25.07 7.40 -16.05
C VAL A 266 -24.38 8.71 -15.74
N LYS A 267 -24.71 9.30 -14.59
CA LYS A 267 -23.97 10.45 -14.06
C LYS A 267 -22.64 9.98 -13.49
N ILE A 268 -21.55 10.29 -14.19
CA ILE A 268 -20.18 9.99 -13.75
C ILE A 268 -19.57 11.23 -13.10
N GLU A 269 -19.11 11.09 -11.87
CA GLU A 269 -18.39 12.14 -11.13
C GLU A 269 -16.98 11.66 -10.77
N ILE A 270 -15.99 12.49 -11.08
CA ILE A 270 -14.58 12.17 -10.84
C ILE A 270 -14.01 13.21 -9.87
N ILE A 271 -13.52 12.73 -8.74
CA ILE A 271 -12.79 13.53 -7.76
C ILE A 271 -11.31 13.14 -7.85
N ASP A 272 -10.55 13.85 -8.70
CA ASP A 272 -9.12 13.61 -8.91
C ASP A 272 -8.24 14.31 -7.86
N LYS A 273 -8.39 13.88 -6.60
CA LYS A 273 -7.56 14.33 -5.48
C LYS A 273 -7.44 13.24 -4.44
N PHE A 274 -6.37 13.33 -3.64
CA PHE A 274 -6.27 12.57 -2.42
C PHE A 274 -7.15 13.25 -1.37
N LEU A 275 -8.14 12.54 -0.83
CA LEU A 275 -9.08 13.09 0.15
C LEU A 275 -8.58 12.90 1.58
N GLU A 276 -8.97 13.82 2.45
CA GLU A 276 -8.85 13.64 3.90
C GLU A 276 -9.77 12.50 4.38
N GLU A 277 -9.40 11.86 5.49
CA GLU A 277 -10.09 10.67 6.00
C GLU A 277 -11.58 10.93 6.29
N GLU A 278 -11.93 12.06 6.90
CA GLU A 278 -13.31 12.41 7.22
C GLU A 278 -14.18 12.63 5.97
N MET A 279 -13.63 13.31 4.95
CA MET A 279 -14.33 13.50 3.68
C MET A 279 -14.55 12.17 2.97
N LEU A 280 -13.56 11.28 3.00
CA LEU A 280 -13.67 9.95 2.42
C LEU A 280 -14.71 9.11 3.16
N ASP A 281 -14.72 9.14 4.49
CA ASP A 281 -15.71 8.43 5.32
C ASP A 281 -17.14 8.86 4.98
N ASN A 282 -17.37 10.16 4.83
CA ASN A 282 -18.67 10.72 4.44
C ASN A 282 -19.12 10.27 3.03
N ILE A 283 -18.18 10.13 2.08
CA ILE A 283 -18.51 9.62 0.75
C ILE A 283 -18.84 8.13 0.82
N ILE A 284 -18.03 7.35 1.54
CA ILE A 284 -18.25 5.90 1.72
C ILE A 284 -19.62 5.67 2.37
N SER A 285 -19.96 6.40 3.43
CA SER A 285 -21.25 6.25 4.14
C SER A 285 -22.48 6.65 3.31
N LYS A 286 -22.30 7.44 2.25
CA LYS A 286 -23.37 7.88 1.33
C LYS A 286 -23.47 7.04 0.07
N SER A 287 -22.58 6.06 -0.09
CA SER A 287 -22.56 5.19 -1.26
C SER A 287 -23.34 3.92 -0.99
N ASP A 288 -24.16 3.48 -1.94
CA ASP A 288 -24.98 2.28 -1.82
C ASP A 288 -24.17 1.02 -2.16
N ILE A 289 -23.24 1.13 -3.12
CA ILE A 289 -22.41 0.02 -3.59
C ILE A 289 -20.97 0.49 -3.70
N ILE A 290 -20.04 -0.30 -3.16
CA ILE A 290 -18.60 -0.09 -3.34
C ILE A 290 -18.05 -1.20 -4.22
N VAL A 291 -17.41 -0.83 -5.33
CA VAL A 291 -16.91 -1.79 -6.32
C VAL A 291 -15.39 -1.72 -6.39
N LEU A 292 -14.75 -2.88 -6.26
CA LEU A 292 -13.29 -3.04 -6.31
C LEU A 292 -12.91 -4.06 -7.41
N PRO A 293 -13.09 -3.73 -8.70
CA PRO A 293 -12.97 -4.69 -9.80
C PRO A 293 -11.51 -4.84 -10.21
N TYR A 294 -10.66 -5.28 -9.29
CA TYR A 294 -9.22 -5.31 -9.52
C TYR A 294 -8.85 -6.35 -10.57
N GLU A 295 -7.97 -5.93 -11.48
CA GLU A 295 -7.38 -6.77 -12.52
C GLU A 295 -5.89 -7.02 -12.22
N ASP A 296 -5.43 -6.59 -11.04
CA ASP A 296 -4.08 -6.88 -10.60
C ASP A 296 -3.93 -8.32 -10.10
N MET A 297 -2.75 -8.90 -10.37
CA MET A 297 -2.41 -10.26 -9.95
C MET A 297 -1.35 -10.27 -8.85
N PHE A 298 -1.20 -9.18 -8.11
CA PHE A 298 -0.17 -9.07 -7.09
C PHE A 298 -0.56 -9.83 -5.81
N TYR A 299 0.42 -10.45 -5.16
CA TYR A 299 0.24 -11.00 -3.81
C TYR A 299 0.34 -9.87 -2.79
N GLU A 300 -0.74 -9.12 -2.63
CA GLU A 300 -0.86 -7.95 -1.77
C GLU A 300 -2.20 -7.94 -1.03
N VAL A 301 -2.36 -6.93 -0.16
CA VAL A 301 -3.61 -6.66 0.50
C VAL A 301 -4.16 -5.29 0.10
N SER A 302 -5.45 -5.23 -0.20
CA SER A 302 -6.12 -3.99 -0.55
C SER A 302 -6.42 -3.14 0.68
N GLY A 303 -5.66 -2.06 0.87
CA GLY A 303 -6.00 -1.07 1.90
C GLY A 303 -7.40 -0.46 1.73
N VAL A 304 -7.93 -0.41 0.50
CA VAL A 304 -9.28 0.08 0.20
C VAL A 304 -10.35 -0.86 0.75
N LEU A 305 -10.17 -2.18 0.58
CA LEU A 305 -11.10 -3.18 1.12
C LEU A 305 -11.17 -3.08 2.65
N TYR A 306 -10.01 -3.00 3.31
CA TYR A 306 -9.96 -2.87 4.76
C TYR A 306 -10.47 -1.51 5.25
N ARG A 307 -10.44 -0.46 4.42
CA ARG A 307 -11.06 0.84 4.75
C ARG A 307 -12.57 0.75 4.82
N VAL A 308 -13.21 -0.06 3.98
CA VAL A 308 -14.68 -0.14 3.89
C VAL A 308 -15.30 -1.26 4.69
N ALA A 309 -14.50 -2.23 5.15
CA ALA A 309 -15.01 -3.44 5.80
C ALA A 309 -15.90 -3.20 7.04
N LEU A 310 -15.81 -2.02 7.66
CA LEU A 310 -16.61 -1.63 8.84
C LEU A 310 -17.71 -0.60 8.54
N PHE A 311 -18.02 -0.31 7.27
CA PHE A 311 -19.03 0.67 6.87
C PHE A 311 -20.43 0.08 6.59
N GLY A 312 -20.56 -1.25 6.54
CA GLY A 312 -21.82 -1.97 6.27
C GLY A 312 -22.59 -2.32 7.54
#